data_AF-A0A497V1B1-F1
#
_entry.id   AF-A0A497V1B1-F1
#
_cell.length_a   1.000
_cell.length_b   1.000
_cell.length_c   1.000
_cell.angle_alpha   90.00
_cell.angle_beta   90.00
_cell.angle_gamma   90.00
#
_symmetry.space_group_name_H-M   'P 1'
#
loop_
_entity.id
_entity.type
_entity.pdbx_description
1 polymer ?
#
loop_
_entity_poly.entity_id
_entity_poly.type
_entity_poly.pdbx_seq_one_letter_code
_entity_poly.pdbx_strand_id
1 'polypeptide(L)'
;MNIDPKKQLLQLTVGEFLGLLKNSVPEKKYEYGLKGLAKMLGCSRSKASLIKSSGILDDAIVQNGNLIIIDKDKAMQLLAKRKE
;
A
#
# COMPACT_ATOMS: atom_id res chain seq x y z
N MET A 1 -20.22 11.72 7.70
CA MET A 1 -20.45 12.79 6.69
C MET A 1 -21.67 12.37 5.89
N ASN A 2 -22.74 13.18 5.93
CA ASN A 2 -23.98 12.87 5.22
C ASN A 2 -23.93 13.60 3.87
N ILE A 3 -23.47 12.92 2.82
CA ILE A 3 -23.35 13.48 1.48
C ILE A 3 -24.52 12.94 0.67
N ASP A 4 -25.35 13.84 0.16
CA ASP A 4 -26.45 13.47 -0.72
C ASP A 4 -25.91 13.02 -2.09
N PRO A 5 -26.09 11.74 -2.48
CA PRO A 5 -25.60 11.22 -3.77
C PRO A 5 -26.27 11.87 -4.98
N LYS A 6 -27.41 12.55 -4.80
CA LYS A 6 -28.16 13.21 -5.88
C LYS A 6 -27.73 14.67 -6.10
N LYS A 7 -26.88 15.22 -5.23
CA LYS A 7 -26.36 16.59 -5.35
C LYS A 7 -25.37 16.67 -6.51
N GLN A 8 -25.46 17.74 -7.31
CA GLN A 8 -24.50 17.97 -8.40
C GLN A 8 -23.13 18.33 -7.82
N LEU A 9 -22.06 17.86 -8.48
CA LEU A 9 -20.68 18.04 -8.03
C LEU A 9 -20.28 19.53 -7.92
N LEU A 10 -20.80 20.37 -8.81
CA LEU A 10 -20.59 21.84 -8.82
C LEU A 10 -21.23 22.57 -7.63
N GLN A 11 -22.17 21.95 -6.93
CA GLN A 11 -22.85 22.55 -5.77
C GLN A 11 -22.15 22.21 -4.45
N LEU A 12 -21.03 21.47 -4.51
CA LEU A 12 -20.26 21.13 -3.32
C LEU A 12 -19.53 22.34 -2.78
N THR A 13 -19.54 22.49 -1.46
CA THR A 13 -18.66 23.43 -0.78
C THR A 13 -17.23 22.91 -0.80
N VAL A 14 -16.26 23.82 -0.67
CA VAL A 14 -14.83 23.47 -0.61
C VAL A 14 -14.55 22.47 0.53
N GLY A 15 -15.24 22.60 1.67
CA GLY A 15 -15.11 21.68 2.81
C GLY A 15 -15.63 20.26 2.51
N GLU A 16 -16.79 20.15 1.85
CA GLU A 16 -17.33 18.86 1.41
C GLU A 16 -16.40 18.18 0.39
N PHE A 17 -15.88 18.95 -0.57
CA PHE A 17 -14.95 18.46 -1.59
C PHE A 17 -13.65 17.95 -0.98
N LEU A 18 -13.06 18.70 -0.04
CA LEU A 18 -11.83 18.28 0.64
C LEU A 18 -12.05 17.00 1.48
N GLY A 19 -13.25 16.84 2.06
CA GLY A 19 -13.65 15.62 2.76
C GLY A 19 -13.74 14.39 1.85
N LEU A 20 -14.26 14.57 0.63
CA LEU A 20 -14.34 13.50 -0.39
C LEU A 20 -12.95 13.07 -0.87
N LEU A 21 -12.04 14.01 -1.09
CA LEU A 21 -10.67 13.72 -1.52
C LEU A 21 -9.91 12.87 -0.48
N LYS A 22 -10.09 13.15 0.81
CA LYS A 22 -9.43 12.39 1.89
C LYS A 22 -9.86 10.91 1.95
N ASN A 23 -11.08 10.59 1.53
CA ASN A 23 -11.59 9.22 1.56
C ASN A 23 -11.31 8.44 0.27
N SER A 24 -11.05 9.13 -0.85
CA SER A 24 -10.97 8.52 -2.17
C SER A 24 -9.55 8.29 -2.67
N VAL A 25 -8.55 8.95 -2.09
CA VAL A 25 -7.15 8.71 -2.44
C VAL A 25 -6.59 7.67 -1.48
N PRO A 26 -6.54 6.37 -1.84
CA PRO A 26 -5.71 5.45 -1.08
C PRO A 26 -4.28 5.96 -1.16
N GLU A 27 -3.72 6.37 -0.03
CA GLU A 27 -2.29 6.62 0.10
C GLU A 27 -1.57 5.29 -0.16
N LYS A 28 -1.31 4.96 -1.44
CA LYS A 28 -0.53 3.78 -1.80
C LYS A 28 0.88 3.99 -1.27
N LYS A 29 1.14 3.42 -0.09
CA LYS A 29 2.43 3.51 0.58
C LYS A 29 3.36 2.50 -0.07
N TYR A 30 4.07 2.94 -1.10
CA TYR A 30 5.13 2.14 -1.68
C TYR A 30 6.41 2.27 -0.84
N GLU A 31 7.02 1.13 -0.55
CA GLU A 31 8.35 1.04 0.06
C GLU A 31 9.37 0.65 -1.01
N TYR A 32 10.61 1.11 -0.86
CA TYR A 32 11.64 0.94 -1.88
C TYR A 32 12.85 0.17 -1.35
N GLY A 33 13.32 -0.78 -2.18
CA GLY A 33 14.50 -1.57 -1.91
C GLY A 33 14.32 -2.62 -0.81
N LEU A 34 15.38 -3.41 -0.62
CA LEU A 34 15.47 -4.38 0.48
C LEU A 34 15.42 -3.72 1.87
N LYS A 35 15.87 -2.46 1.98
CA LYS A 35 15.79 -1.68 3.22
C LYS A 35 14.34 -1.32 3.55
N GLY A 36 13.54 -0.93 2.56
CA GLY A 36 12.10 -0.70 2.73
C GLY A 36 11.36 -1.98 3.10
N LEU A 37 11.70 -3.10 2.45
CA LEU A 37 11.13 -4.41 2.80
C LEU A 37 11.42 -4.78 4.27
N ALA A 38 12.66 -4.65 4.70
CA ALA A 38 13.08 -4.97 6.07
C ALA A 38 12.36 -4.07 7.10
N LYS A 39 12.21 -2.77 6.78
CA LYS A 39 11.49 -1.82 7.63
C LYS A 39 10.00 -2.18 7.73
N MET A 40 9.38 -2.52 6.61
CA MET A 40 7.97 -2.90 6.53
C MET A 40 7.69 -4.19 7.32
N LEU A 41 8.59 -5.18 7.24
CA LEU A 41 8.48 -6.45 7.94
C LEU A 41 8.98 -6.41 9.40
N GLY A 42 9.61 -5.32 9.84
CA GLY A 42 10.24 -5.22 11.16
C GLY A 42 11.36 -6.25 11.39
N CYS A 43 12.06 -6.67 10.32
CA CYS A 43 13.03 -7.75 10.37
C CYS A 43 14.43 -7.32 9.89
N SER A 44 15.43 -8.20 10.04
CA SER A 44 16.78 -7.93 9.52
C SER A 44 16.80 -7.99 7.99
N ARG A 45 17.80 -7.34 7.36
CA ARG A 45 17.97 -7.37 5.90
C ARG A 45 18.10 -8.79 5.35
N SER A 46 18.79 -9.67 6.08
CA SER A 46 18.96 -11.08 5.72
C SER A 46 17.63 -11.83 5.72
N LYS A 47 16.79 -11.63 6.75
CA LYS A 47 15.45 -12.23 6.83
C LYS A 47 14.52 -11.69 5.73
N ALA A 48 14.58 -10.38 5.46
CA ALA A 48 13.82 -9.77 4.36
C ALA A 48 14.22 -10.36 3.00
N SER A 49 15.50 -10.62 2.78
CA SER A 49 15.99 -11.27 1.56
C SER A 49 15.48 -12.71 1.43
N LEU A 50 15.42 -13.46 2.53
CA LEU A 50 14.87 -14.81 2.54
C LEU A 50 13.37 -14.84 2.21
N ILE A 51 12.61 -13.91 2.80
CA ILE A 51 11.16 -13.76 2.55
C ILE A 51 10.90 -13.32 1.11
N LYS A 52 11.77 -12.49 0.55
CA LYS A 52 11.73 -12.14 -0.87
C LYS A 52 12.00 -13.38 -1.73
N SER A 53 13.05 -14.14 -1.45
CA SER A 53 13.38 -15.34 -2.23
C SER A 53 12.39 -16.49 -2.06
N SER A 54 11.60 -16.51 -0.98
CA SER A 54 10.56 -17.51 -0.78
C SER A 54 9.30 -17.27 -1.61
N GLY A 55 9.22 -16.16 -2.34
CA GLY A 55 8.12 -15.85 -3.26
C GLY A 55 6.80 -15.47 -2.58
N ILE A 56 6.79 -15.30 -1.25
CA ILE A 56 5.56 -15.03 -0.49
C ILE A 56 4.95 -13.66 -0.86
N LEU A 57 5.81 -12.72 -1.27
CA LEU A 57 5.45 -11.33 -1.53
C LEU A 57 5.57 -10.96 -3.01
N ASP A 58 5.75 -11.92 -3.93
CA ASP A 58 6.01 -11.62 -5.35
C ASP A 58 4.90 -10.79 -5.98
N ASP A 59 3.63 -11.04 -5.64
CA ASP A 59 2.49 -10.25 -6.12
C ASP A 59 2.47 -8.80 -5.60
N ALA A 60 3.23 -8.51 -4.54
CA ALA A 60 3.38 -7.19 -3.94
C ALA A 60 4.72 -6.53 -4.28
N ILE A 61 5.65 -7.23 -4.94
CA ILE A 61 7.00 -6.75 -5.24
C ILE A 61 7.17 -6.63 -6.75
N VAL A 62 7.46 -5.43 -7.22
CA VAL A 62 7.89 -5.18 -8.60
C VAL A 62 9.40 -4.97 -8.60
N GLN A 63 10.12 -5.83 -9.30
CA GLN A 63 11.57 -5.71 -9.47
C GLN A 63 11.92 -5.42 -10.93
N ASN A 64 12.70 -4.36 -11.16
CA ASN A 64 13.33 -4.08 -12.43
C ASN A 64 14.85 -3.88 -12.20
N GLY A 65 15.64 -4.91 -12.45
CA GLY A 65 17.06 -4.93 -12.10
C GLY A 65 17.27 -4.74 -10.59
N ASN A 66 17.93 -3.64 -10.20
CA ASN A 66 18.19 -3.28 -8.80
C ASN A 66 17.07 -2.47 -8.15
N LEU A 67 16.10 -2.00 -8.94
CA LEU A 67 14.94 -1.29 -8.43
C LEU A 67 13.93 -2.29 -7.89
N ILE A 68 13.59 -2.15 -6.62
CA ILE A 68 12.56 -2.96 -5.94
C ILE A 68 11.52 -1.99 -5.41
N ILE A 69 10.29 -2.13 -5.87
CA ILE A 69 9.13 -1.37 -5.43
C ILE A 69 8.18 -2.33 -4.75
N ILE A 70 7.72 -1.98 -3.56
CA ILE A 70 6.94 -2.87 -2.71
C ILE A 70 5.64 -2.15 -2.38
N ASP A 71 4.52 -2.75 -2.75
CA ASP A 71 3.20 -2.28 -2.34
C ASP A 71 2.91 -2.75 -0.91
N LYS A 72 2.91 -1.81 0.05
CA LYS A 72 2.76 -2.13 1.47
C LYS A 72 1.41 -2.76 1.78
N ASP A 73 0.34 -2.26 1.17
CA ASP A 73 -1.01 -2.76 1.44
C ASP A 73 -1.18 -4.18 0.92
N LYS A 74 -0.73 -4.45 -0.31
CA LYS A 74 -0.73 -5.82 -0.85
C LYS A 74 0.16 -6.76 -0.04
N ALA A 75 1.36 -6.32 0.33
CA ALA A 75 2.27 -7.14 1.12
C ALA A 75 1.67 -7.52 2.48
N MET A 76 1.01 -6.58 3.16
CA MET A 76 0.30 -6.86 4.42
C MET A 76 -0.87 -7.84 4.22
N GLN A 77 -1.63 -7.69 3.13
CA GLN A 77 -2.74 -8.61 2.81
C GLN A 77 -2.24 -10.04 2.53
N LEU A 78 -1.15 -10.19 1.77
CA LEU A 78 -0.54 -11.50 1.48
C LEU A 78 -0.02 -12.19 2.75
N LEU A 79 0.59 -11.42 3.66
CA LEU A 79 1.02 -11.93 4.96
C LEU A 79 -0.17 -12.35 5.85
N ALA A 80 -1.26 -11.58 5.83
CA ALA A 80 -2.46 -11.90 6.60
C ALA A 80 -3.14 -13.18 6.11
N LYS A 81 -3.19 -13.41 4.79
CA LYS A 81 -3.77 -14.61 4.17
C LYS A 81 -3.02 -15.92 4.50
N ARG A 82 -1.80 -15.86 5.02
CA ARG A 82 -1.00 -17.03 5.39
C ARG A 82 -1.06 -17.40 6.88
N LYS A 83 -1.84 -16.69 7.70
CA LYS A 83 -1.98 -16.98 9.14
C LYS A 83 -3.04 -18.05 9.46
N GLU A 84 -3.34 -18.94 8.51
CA GLU A 84 -4.15 -20.14 8.71
C GLU A 84 -3.27 -21.37 8.95
#